data_AF-A0A150JAD8-F1
#
_entry.id   AF-A0A150JAD8-F1
#
_cell.length_a   1.000
_cell.length_b   1.000
_cell.length_c   1.000
_cell.angle_alpha   90.00
_cell.angle_beta   90.00
_cell.angle_gamma   90.00
#
_symmetry.space_group_name_H-M   'P 1'
#
loop_
_entity.id
_entity.type
_entity.pdbx_description
1 polymer ?
#
loop_
_entity_poly.entity_id
_entity_poly.type
_entity_poly.pdbx_seq_one_letter_code
_entity_poly.pdbx_strand_id
1 'polypeptide(L)'
;MIDLTNILLIFLFAKVFGDLSEKGNISGIVGHVLCGIILGPFLLGIIYPSKEIEVLADIGLLVIMLYAGLTSEYKELLKAKYTAVLVGALGVLFSFVMCFSIVWLLGFGLIPSLFTGIILSNTAVEIIGGLITNENNQKVSNILLGASFFDDIIAIYLVGLLSSIAINKSTLSIVDIGSVTLKIFVFFVITILLSEFLISSKGPKITKYFVEG
;
A
#
# COMPACT_ATOMS: atom_id res chain seq x y z
N MET A 1 -19.06 14.58 -17.09
CA MET A 1 -18.42 14.46 -18.43
C MET A 1 -16.94 14.46 -18.15
N ILE A 2 -16.21 13.42 -18.55
CA ILE A 2 -14.77 13.31 -18.25
C ILE A 2 -14.08 14.55 -18.81
N ASP A 3 -13.47 15.35 -17.95
CA ASP A 3 -12.67 16.49 -18.39
C ASP A 3 -11.29 15.98 -18.81
N LEU A 4 -11.19 15.55 -20.08
CA LEU A 4 -9.94 15.06 -20.67
C LEU A 4 -8.80 16.09 -20.54
N THR A 5 -9.13 17.38 -20.47
CA THR A 5 -8.16 18.46 -20.30
C THR A 5 -7.46 18.32 -18.95
N ASN A 6 -8.22 18.09 -17.87
CA ASN A 6 -7.65 17.92 -16.54
C ASN A 6 -6.76 16.68 -16.49
N ILE A 7 -7.19 15.56 -17.08
CA ILE A 7 -6.37 14.34 -17.13
C ILE A 7 -5.07 14.57 -17.91
N LEU A 8 -5.13 15.25 -19.05
CA LEU A 8 -3.95 15.62 -19.83
C LEU A 8 -2.98 16.48 -19.01
N LEU A 9 -3.51 17.49 -18.30
CA LEU A 9 -2.71 18.35 -17.42
C LEU A 9 -2.09 17.55 -16.28
N ILE A 10 -2.84 16.67 -15.62
CA ILE A 10 -2.31 15.80 -14.56
C ILE A 10 -1.14 14.99 -15.09
N PHE A 11 -1.29 14.26 -16.21
CA PHE A 11 -0.22 13.42 -16.73
C PHE A 11 1.00 14.23 -17.18
N LEU A 12 0.78 15.35 -17.87
CA LEU A 12 1.87 16.19 -18.36
C LEU A 12 2.69 16.78 -17.21
N PHE A 13 2.01 17.40 -16.24
CA PHE A 13 2.70 18.02 -15.11
C PHE A 13 3.24 16.97 -14.14
N ALA A 14 2.53 15.88 -13.87
CA ALA A 14 3.04 14.79 -13.04
C ALA A 14 4.37 14.27 -13.61
N LYS A 15 4.46 14.06 -14.92
CA LYS A 15 5.72 13.68 -15.58
C LYS A 15 6.82 14.71 -15.37
N VAL A 16 6.53 15.98 -15.61
CA VAL A 16 7.53 17.06 -15.44
C VAL A 16 8.04 17.13 -13.99
N PHE A 17 7.13 17.10 -13.01
CA PHE A 17 7.49 17.17 -11.60
C PHE A 17 8.20 15.89 -11.13
N GLY A 18 7.78 14.71 -11.61
CA GLY A 18 8.45 13.44 -11.34
C GLY A 18 9.90 13.46 -11.84
N ASP A 19 10.11 13.81 -13.12
CA ASP A 19 11.44 13.92 -13.73
C ASP A 19 12.32 14.95 -13.00
N LEU A 20 11.74 16.06 -12.55
CA LEU A 20 12.46 17.08 -11.77
C LEU A 20 12.87 16.57 -10.38
N SER A 21 12.00 15.82 -9.70
CA SER A 21 12.33 15.19 -8.41
C SER A 21 13.43 14.16 -8.57
N GLU A 22 13.36 13.32 -9.60
CA GLU A 22 14.38 12.30 -9.87
C GLU A 22 15.74 12.94 -10.22
N LYS A 23 15.75 14.04 -10.98
CA LYS A 23 16.99 14.84 -11.21
C LYS A 23 17.61 15.36 -9.91
N GLY A 24 16.79 15.60 -8.89
CA GLY A 24 17.23 15.98 -7.55
C GLY A 24 17.69 14.81 -6.67
N ASN A 25 17.74 13.58 -7.18
CA ASN A 25 17.94 12.35 -6.39
C ASN A 25 16.85 12.12 -5.33
N ILE A 26 15.63 12.56 -5.59
CA ILE A 26 14.45 12.33 -4.75
C ILE A 26 13.54 11.35 -5.49
N SER A 27 12.78 10.52 -4.76
CA SER A 27 11.77 9.65 -5.36
C SER A 27 10.75 10.45 -6.18
N GLY A 28 10.47 10.02 -7.42
CA GLY A 28 9.51 10.68 -8.32
C GLY A 28 8.11 10.83 -7.72
N ILE A 29 7.72 9.93 -6.78
CA ILE A 29 6.44 10.00 -6.05
C ILE A 29 6.29 11.35 -5.33
N VAL A 30 7.38 11.89 -4.76
CA VAL A 30 7.35 13.19 -4.10
C VAL A 30 6.98 14.29 -5.09
N GLY A 31 7.53 14.25 -6.30
CA GLY A 31 7.19 15.16 -7.40
C GLY A 31 5.72 15.04 -7.82
N HIS A 32 5.21 13.82 -7.95
CA HIS A 32 3.80 13.59 -8.28
C HIS A 32 2.84 14.17 -7.23
N VAL A 33 3.13 13.98 -5.94
CA VAL A 33 2.32 14.55 -4.84
C VAL A 33 2.40 16.07 -4.83
N LEU A 34 3.59 16.65 -5.00
CA LEU A 34 3.77 18.10 -5.08
C LEU A 34 3.00 18.70 -6.27
N CYS A 35 3.02 18.04 -7.42
CA CYS A 35 2.22 18.41 -8.59
C CYS A 35 0.73 18.45 -8.24
N GLY A 36 0.21 17.44 -7.55
CA GLY A 36 -1.19 17.40 -7.09
C GLY A 36 -1.53 18.54 -6.12
N ILE A 37 -0.65 18.87 -5.19
CA ILE A 37 -0.85 19.99 -4.24
C ILE A 37 -0.85 21.33 -4.99
N ILE A 38 0.06 21.52 -5.95
CA ILE A 38 0.20 22.75 -6.73
C ILE A 38 -0.98 22.97 -7.68
N LEU A 39 -1.34 21.96 -8.48
CA LEU A 39 -2.46 22.05 -9.42
C LEU A 39 -3.83 21.99 -8.72
N GLY A 40 -3.87 21.40 -7.53
CA GLY A 40 -5.07 21.19 -6.75
C GLY A 40 -5.68 22.48 -6.16
N PRO A 41 -6.81 22.35 -5.46
CA PRO A 41 -7.57 23.48 -4.92
C PRO A 41 -6.83 24.26 -3.82
N PHE A 42 -5.77 23.70 -3.25
CA PHE A 42 -5.02 24.34 -2.16
C PHE A 42 -4.07 25.45 -2.64
N LEU A 43 -3.63 25.42 -3.90
CA LEU A 43 -2.71 26.40 -4.46
C LEU A 43 -3.27 27.08 -5.72
N LEU A 44 -3.22 26.41 -6.88
CA LEU A 44 -3.64 27.05 -8.13
C LEU A 44 -5.13 26.87 -8.45
N GLY A 45 -5.77 25.84 -7.90
CA GLY A 45 -7.20 25.56 -8.16
C GLY A 45 -7.51 25.26 -9.62
N ILE A 46 -6.55 24.70 -10.36
CA ILE A 46 -6.75 24.31 -11.76
C ILE A 46 -7.50 22.99 -11.84
N ILE A 47 -7.22 22.08 -10.90
CA ILE A 47 -7.75 20.72 -10.89
C ILE A 47 -8.50 20.49 -9.58
N TYR A 48 -9.76 20.07 -9.70
CA TYR A 48 -10.60 19.73 -8.57
C TYR A 48 -10.80 18.21 -8.47
N PRO A 49 -10.89 17.66 -7.25
CA PRO A 49 -11.30 16.27 -7.06
C PRO A 49 -12.61 15.99 -7.77
N SER A 50 -12.64 14.94 -8.58
CA SER A 50 -13.82 14.46 -9.30
C SER A 50 -13.85 12.93 -9.24
N LYS A 51 -15.05 12.36 -9.39
CA LYS A 51 -15.23 10.91 -9.35
C LYS A 51 -14.44 10.20 -10.45
N GLU A 52 -14.29 10.84 -11.60
CA GLU A 52 -13.52 10.34 -12.74
C GLU A 52 -12.02 10.25 -12.40
N ILE A 53 -11.46 11.27 -11.73
CA ILE A 53 -10.07 11.28 -11.28
C ILE A 53 -9.87 10.22 -10.17
N GLU A 54 -10.82 10.08 -9.26
CA GLU A 54 -10.78 9.08 -8.18
C GLU A 54 -10.74 7.66 -8.74
N VAL A 55 -11.63 7.33 -9.68
CA VAL A 55 -11.62 6.01 -10.35
C VAL A 55 -10.31 5.76 -11.10
N LEU A 56 -9.75 6.77 -11.77
CA LEU A 56 -8.47 6.64 -12.46
C LEU A 56 -7.31 6.40 -11.47
N ALA A 57 -7.33 7.10 -10.32
CA ALA A 57 -6.34 6.92 -9.26
C ALA A 57 -6.42 5.52 -8.64
N ASP A 58 -7.64 5.02 -8.38
CA ASP A 58 -7.86 3.66 -7.87
C ASP A 58 -7.33 2.60 -8.84
N ILE A 59 -7.61 2.74 -10.13
CA ILE A 59 -7.09 1.83 -11.16
C ILE A 59 -5.56 1.90 -11.21
N GLY A 60 -4.98 3.11 -11.16
CA GLY A 60 -3.53 3.30 -11.14
C GLY A 60 -2.87 2.62 -9.94
N LEU A 61 -3.44 2.81 -8.75
CA LEU A 61 -2.98 2.17 -7.52
C LEU A 61 -3.05 0.63 -7.62
N LEU A 62 -4.16 0.08 -8.10
CA LEU A 62 -4.33 -1.36 -8.30
C LEU A 62 -3.30 -1.93 -9.28
N VAL A 63 -3.05 -1.24 -10.40
CA VAL A 63 -2.07 -1.67 -11.40
C VAL A 63 -0.65 -1.64 -10.82
N ILE A 64 -0.29 -0.61 -10.06
CA ILE A 64 1.04 -0.50 -9.43
C ILE A 64 1.23 -1.60 -8.38
N MET A 65 0.26 -1.81 -7.49
CA MET A 65 0.33 -2.88 -6.48
C MET A 65 0.39 -4.27 -7.12
N LEU A 66 -0.36 -4.49 -8.20
CA LEU A 66 -0.29 -5.73 -8.97
C LEU A 66 1.09 -5.91 -9.62
N TYR A 67 1.61 -4.87 -10.26
CA TYR A 67 2.94 -4.90 -10.89
C TYR A 67 4.02 -5.20 -9.86
N ALA A 68 4.03 -4.50 -8.72
CA ALA A 68 4.96 -4.74 -7.63
C ALA A 68 4.89 -6.20 -7.13
N GLY A 69 3.69 -6.75 -6.99
CA GLY A 69 3.49 -8.17 -6.65
C GLY A 69 4.02 -9.13 -7.72
N LEU A 70 3.84 -8.83 -9.01
CA LEU A 70 4.32 -9.66 -10.12
C LEU A 70 5.85 -9.63 -10.29
N THR A 71 6.49 -8.50 -10.01
CA THR A 71 7.96 -8.34 -10.12
C THR A 71 8.71 -8.82 -8.88
N SER A 72 8.00 -9.10 -7.78
CA SER A 72 8.61 -9.51 -6.52
C SER A 72 8.98 -10.99 -6.53
N GLU A 73 10.25 -11.29 -6.26
CA GLU A 73 10.72 -12.66 -6.14
C GLU A 73 10.36 -13.25 -4.76
N TYR A 74 9.23 -13.96 -4.68
CA TYR A 74 8.75 -14.59 -3.44
C TYR A 74 9.80 -15.50 -2.76
N LYS A 75 10.69 -16.13 -3.55
CA LYS A 75 11.78 -16.98 -3.03
C LYS A 75 12.84 -16.19 -2.25
N GLU A 76 13.10 -14.94 -2.60
CA GLU A 76 14.03 -14.05 -1.90
C GLU A 76 13.48 -13.66 -0.53
N LEU A 77 12.17 -13.36 -0.47
CA LEU A 77 11.45 -12.99 0.77
C LEU A 77 11.45 -14.13 1.80
N LEU A 78 11.31 -15.38 1.35
CA LEU A 78 11.31 -16.56 2.22
C LEU A 78 12.66 -16.87 2.86
N LYS A 79 13.79 -16.44 2.27
CA LYS A 79 15.15 -16.69 2.81
C LYS A 79 15.41 -15.93 4.11
N ALA A 80 14.77 -14.78 4.31
CA ALA A 80 14.92 -13.92 5.48
C ALA A 80 13.69 -13.92 6.41
N LYS A 81 12.76 -14.88 6.24
CA LYS A 81 11.40 -14.84 6.82
C LYS A 81 11.32 -14.48 8.30
N TYR A 82 12.18 -15.02 9.16
CA TYR A 82 12.10 -14.72 10.60
C TYR A 82 12.61 -13.32 10.93
N THR A 83 13.73 -12.91 10.34
CA THR A 83 14.32 -11.59 10.57
C THR A 83 13.45 -10.49 9.98
N ALA A 84 12.92 -10.69 8.76
CA ALA A 84 12.00 -9.76 8.11
C ALA A 84 10.71 -9.56 8.92
N VAL A 85 10.09 -10.65 9.40
CA VAL A 85 8.89 -10.58 10.27
C VAL A 85 9.18 -9.82 11.56
N LEU A 86 10.29 -10.13 12.22
CA LEU A 86 10.66 -9.45 13.46
C LEU A 86 10.92 -7.96 13.24
N VAL A 87 11.65 -7.60 12.18
CA VAL A 87 11.96 -6.21 11.86
C VAL A 87 10.70 -5.44 11.49
N GLY A 88 9.84 -6.00 10.64
CA GLY A 88 8.55 -5.37 10.29
C GLY A 88 7.64 -5.18 11.50
N ALA A 89 7.40 -6.26 12.25
CA ALA A 89 6.53 -6.19 13.44
C ALA A 89 7.04 -5.19 14.49
N LEU A 90 8.34 -5.15 14.77
CA LEU A 90 8.91 -4.18 15.70
C LEU A 90 8.88 -2.75 15.13
N GLY A 91 9.14 -2.59 13.83
CA GLY A 91 9.10 -1.31 13.13
C GLY A 91 7.70 -0.69 13.16
N VAL A 92 6.68 -1.47 12.81
CA VAL A 92 5.27 -1.06 12.88
C VAL A 92 4.88 -0.74 14.32
N LEU A 93 5.19 -1.61 15.28
CA LEU A 93 4.83 -1.39 16.68
C LEU A 93 5.47 -0.12 17.24
N PHE A 94 6.76 0.10 16.97
CA PHE A 94 7.46 1.30 17.43
C PHE A 94 6.89 2.56 16.78
N SER A 95 6.72 2.57 15.45
CA SER A 95 6.18 3.71 14.71
C SER A 95 4.74 4.03 15.10
N PHE A 96 3.92 2.99 15.31
CA PHE A 96 2.56 3.10 15.80
C PHE A 96 2.52 3.75 17.18
N VAL A 97 3.30 3.24 18.15
CA VAL A 97 3.32 3.79 19.52
C VAL A 97 3.76 5.24 19.51
N MET A 98 4.77 5.61 18.73
CA MET A 98 5.22 6.99 18.58
C MET A 98 4.12 7.90 18.01
N CYS A 99 3.56 7.53 16.85
CA CYS A 99 2.53 8.33 16.18
C CYS A 99 1.26 8.45 17.02
N PHE A 100 0.79 7.33 17.58
CA PHE A 100 -0.34 7.31 18.50
C PHE A 100 -0.11 8.25 19.68
N SER A 101 1.05 8.13 20.34
CA SER A 101 1.35 8.91 21.54
C SER A 101 1.40 10.40 21.26
N ILE A 102 1.99 10.82 20.14
CA ILE A 102 2.04 12.23 19.73
C ILE A 102 0.62 12.78 19.52
N VAL A 103 -0.20 12.06 18.73
CA VAL A 103 -1.57 12.50 18.43
C VAL A 103 -2.45 12.51 19.68
N TRP A 104 -2.30 11.51 20.55
CA TRP A 104 -3.01 11.46 21.83
C TRP A 104 -2.60 12.61 22.77
N LEU A 105 -1.31 12.92 22.88
CA LEU A 105 -0.79 14.03 23.70
C LEU A 105 -1.23 15.40 23.18
N LEU A 106 -1.49 15.54 21.88
CA LEU A 106 -2.09 16.74 21.30
C LEU A 106 -3.58 16.91 21.63
N GLY A 107 -4.18 15.97 22.38
CA GLY A 107 -5.57 16.05 22.85
C GLY A 107 -6.60 15.47 21.89
N PHE A 108 -6.18 14.73 20.86
CA PHE A 108 -7.11 14.03 19.98
C PHE A 108 -7.72 12.81 20.68
N GLY A 109 -8.95 12.45 20.28
CA GLY A 109 -9.64 11.28 20.82
C GLY A 109 -8.96 9.94 20.49
N LEU A 110 -9.44 8.86 21.12
CA LEU A 110 -8.80 7.54 21.03
C LEU A 110 -8.84 7.00 19.60
N ILE A 111 -10.00 7.08 18.94
CA ILE A 111 -10.19 6.58 17.58
C ILE A 111 -9.30 7.34 16.58
N PRO A 112 -9.30 8.69 16.52
CA PRO A 112 -8.37 9.43 15.66
C PRO A 112 -6.89 9.11 15.92
N SER A 113 -6.50 8.96 17.20
CA SER A 113 -5.11 8.65 17.57
C SER A 113 -4.71 7.25 17.10
N LEU A 114 -5.56 6.24 17.30
CA LEU A 114 -5.33 4.88 16.83
C LEU A 114 -5.28 4.82 15.30
N PHE A 115 -6.23 5.49 14.63
CA PHE A 115 -6.33 5.50 13.17
C PHE A 115 -5.10 6.14 12.54
N THR A 116 -4.67 7.30 13.06
CA THR A 116 -3.48 8.00 12.61
C THR A 116 -2.22 7.18 12.87
N GLY A 117 -2.13 6.56 14.07
CA GLY A 117 -1.00 5.70 14.41
C GLY A 117 -0.83 4.53 13.45
N ILE A 118 -1.93 3.86 13.07
CA ILE A 118 -1.91 2.71 12.16
C ILE A 118 -1.57 3.14 10.72
N ILE A 119 -2.14 4.24 10.23
CA ILE A 119 -1.87 4.72 8.88
C ILE A 119 -0.41 5.16 8.73
N LEU A 120 0.13 5.88 9.72
CA LEU A 120 1.50 6.40 9.68
C LEU A 120 2.57 5.35 10.02
N SER A 121 2.19 4.20 10.60
CA SER A 121 3.12 3.12 10.87
C SER A 121 3.41 2.24 9.66
N ASN A 122 2.61 2.33 8.60
CA ASN A 122 2.80 1.50 7.40
C ASN A 122 3.91 2.06 6.50
N THR A 123 4.71 1.17 5.91
CA THR A 123 5.85 1.55 5.08
C THR A 123 5.53 1.38 3.59
N ALA A 124 5.89 2.35 2.75
CA ALA A 124 5.67 2.26 1.30
C ALA A 124 6.76 1.40 0.61
N VAL A 125 6.34 0.25 0.07
CA VAL A 125 7.21 -0.69 -0.66
C VAL A 125 7.89 -0.02 -1.85
N GLU A 126 7.21 0.91 -2.53
CA GLU A 126 7.70 1.59 -3.73
C GLU A 126 8.92 2.46 -3.44
N ILE A 127 8.95 3.12 -2.28
CA ILE A 127 10.08 3.96 -1.86
C ILE A 127 11.28 3.08 -1.50
N ILE A 128 11.03 1.98 -0.77
CA ILE A 128 12.06 1.00 -0.41
C ILE A 128 12.70 0.40 -1.66
N GLY A 129 11.90 0.03 -2.67
CA GLY A 129 12.41 -0.50 -3.93
C GLY A 129 13.42 0.44 -4.60
N GLY A 130 13.14 1.75 -4.62
CA GLY A 130 14.08 2.75 -5.13
C GLY A 130 15.37 2.84 -4.33
N LEU A 131 15.32 2.76 -3.00
CA LEU A 131 16.50 2.83 -2.13
C LEU A 131 17.39 1.58 -2.26
N ILE A 132 16.76 0.41 -2.35
CA ILE A 132 17.43 -0.88 -2.42
C ILE A 132 18.24 -1.07 -3.72
N THR A 133 17.82 -0.45 -4.82
CA THR A 133 18.61 -0.53 -6.07
C THR A 133 20.03 0.00 -5.92
N ASN A 134 20.28 0.87 -4.94
CA ASN A 134 21.59 1.41 -4.61
C ASN A 134 22.28 0.66 -3.44
N GLU A 135 21.64 -0.36 -2.86
CA GLU A 135 22.13 -1.11 -1.72
C GLU A 135 22.91 -2.36 -2.17
N ASN A 136 24.20 -2.41 -1.85
CA ASN A 136 25.07 -3.54 -2.24
C ASN A 136 24.84 -4.78 -1.36
N ASN A 137 24.17 -4.64 -0.22
CA ASN A 137 23.92 -5.75 0.69
C ASN A 137 22.57 -6.44 0.42
N GLN A 138 22.61 -7.53 -0.35
CA GLN A 138 21.43 -8.33 -0.68
C GLN A 138 20.64 -8.80 0.57
N LYS A 139 21.30 -9.02 1.71
CA LYS A 139 20.61 -9.44 2.94
C LYS A 139 19.75 -8.30 3.49
N VAL A 140 20.26 -7.07 3.49
CA VAL A 140 19.52 -5.89 3.97
C VAL A 140 18.35 -5.60 3.04
N SER A 141 18.61 -5.63 1.73
CA SER A 141 17.57 -5.53 0.69
C SER A 141 16.41 -6.52 0.92
N ASN A 142 16.73 -7.81 1.08
CA ASN A 142 15.71 -8.84 1.24
C ASN A 142 14.96 -8.73 2.59
N ILE A 143 15.63 -8.24 3.64
CA ILE A 143 14.97 -7.95 4.93
C ILE A 143 14.00 -6.77 4.78
N LEU A 144 14.41 -5.68 4.12
CA LEU A 144 13.58 -4.49 3.92
C LEU A 144 12.35 -4.79 3.05
N LEU A 145 12.54 -5.48 1.92
CA LEU A 145 11.43 -5.93 1.07
C LEU A 145 10.51 -6.90 1.82
N GLY A 146 11.08 -7.85 2.56
CA GLY A 146 10.32 -8.79 3.37
C GLY A 146 9.48 -8.10 4.44
N ALA A 147 10.08 -7.19 5.20
CA ALA A 147 9.43 -6.46 6.27
C ALA A 147 8.26 -5.61 5.73
N SER A 148 8.46 -4.90 4.61
CA SER A 148 7.41 -4.06 4.04
C SER A 148 6.15 -4.85 3.63
N PHE A 149 6.31 -6.08 3.12
CA PHE A 149 5.14 -6.94 2.84
C PHE A 149 4.39 -7.38 4.09
N PHE A 150 5.09 -7.70 5.18
CA PHE A 150 4.43 -8.08 6.43
C PHE A 150 3.67 -6.90 7.05
N ASP A 151 4.23 -5.70 6.94
CA ASP A 151 3.63 -4.48 7.48
C ASP A 151 2.30 -4.15 6.79
N ASP A 152 2.18 -4.33 5.47
CA ASP A 152 0.93 -4.14 4.72
C ASP A 152 -0.21 -5.08 5.22
N ILE A 153 0.12 -6.33 5.55
CA ILE A 153 -0.84 -7.31 6.10
C ILE A 153 -1.30 -6.89 7.49
N ILE A 154 -0.37 -6.42 8.33
CA ILE A 154 -0.68 -5.93 9.68
C ILE A 154 -1.56 -4.67 9.57
N ALA A 155 -1.23 -3.76 8.67
CA ALA A 155 -1.97 -2.51 8.47
C ALA A 155 -3.42 -2.78 8.07
N ILE A 156 -3.68 -3.62 7.06
CA ILE A 156 -5.06 -3.94 6.66
C ILE A 156 -5.85 -4.64 7.78
N TYR A 157 -5.20 -5.49 8.57
CA TYR A 157 -5.83 -6.12 9.73
C TYR A 157 -6.21 -5.09 10.80
N LEU A 158 -5.28 -4.21 11.18
CA LEU A 158 -5.50 -3.17 12.18
C LEU A 158 -6.54 -2.13 11.72
N VAL A 159 -6.51 -1.69 10.46
CA VAL A 159 -7.53 -0.81 9.87
C VAL A 159 -8.89 -1.49 9.86
N GLY A 160 -8.95 -2.77 9.49
CA GLY A 160 -10.20 -3.55 9.51
C GLY A 160 -10.82 -3.64 10.90
N LEU A 161 -10.00 -3.86 11.94
CA LEU A 161 -10.45 -3.84 13.34
C LEU A 161 -10.97 -2.46 13.74
N LEU A 162 -10.22 -1.39 13.45
CA LEU A 162 -10.65 -0.03 13.77
C LEU A 162 -11.94 0.37 13.06
N SER A 163 -12.09 0.00 11.79
CA SER A 163 -13.28 0.27 11.01
C SER A 163 -14.51 -0.43 11.62
N SER A 164 -14.34 -1.67 12.11
CA SER A 164 -15.40 -2.39 12.83
C SER A 164 -15.84 -1.66 14.11
N ILE A 165 -14.88 -1.14 14.90
CA ILE A 165 -15.17 -0.35 16.10
C ILE A 165 -15.89 0.96 15.74
N ALA A 166 -15.40 1.66 14.72
CA ALA A 166 -15.91 2.97 14.31
C ALA A 166 -17.35 2.88 13.79
N ILE A 167 -17.67 1.84 13.02
CA ILE A 167 -19.00 1.63 12.43
C ILE A 167 -20.01 1.18 13.48
N ASN A 168 -19.63 0.21 14.34
CA ASN A 168 -20.58 -0.40 15.26
C ASN A 168 -20.77 0.40 16.56
N LYS A 169 -19.94 1.42 16.82
CA LYS A 169 -19.88 2.18 18.10
C LYS A 169 -19.86 1.29 19.34
N SER A 170 -19.49 0.02 19.16
CA SER A 170 -19.46 -1.01 20.19
C SER A 170 -18.07 -1.04 20.83
N THR A 171 -18.01 -1.49 22.07
CA THR A 171 -16.77 -2.02 22.62
C THR A 171 -16.29 -3.18 21.76
N LEU A 172 -14.96 -3.38 21.66
CA LEU A 172 -14.34 -4.50 20.95
C LEU A 172 -14.97 -5.83 21.42
N SER A 173 -15.92 -6.35 20.65
CA SER A 173 -16.51 -7.66 20.89
C SER A 173 -15.57 -8.72 20.34
N ILE A 174 -15.46 -9.85 21.05
CA ILE A 174 -14.73 -11.02 20.56
C ILE A 174 -15.28 -11.47 19.19
N VAL A 175 -16.57 -11.23 18.95
CA VAL A 175 -17.26 -11.56 17.71
C VAL A 175 -16.78 -10.68 16.56
N ASP A 176 -16.58 -9.38 16.79
CA ASP A 176 -16.13 -8.43 15.78
C ASP A 176 -14.69 -8.76 15.36
N ILE A 177 -13.81 -8.99 16.34
CA ILE A 177 -12.42 -9.42 16.11
C ILE A 177 -12.40 -10.75 15.34
N GLY A 178 -13.20 -11.73 15.78
CA GLY A 178 -13.32 -13.03 15.13
C GLY A 178 -13.80 -12.91 13.67
N SER A 179 -14.76 -12.02 13.40
CA SER A 179 -15.30 -11.80 12.06
C SER A 179 -14.27 -11.17 11.11
N VAL A 180 -13.51 -10.17 11.57
CA VAL A 180 -12.47 -9.50 10.78
C VAL A 180 -11.31 -10.47 10.51
N THR A 181 -10.87 -11.17 11.56
CA THR A 181 -9.81 -12.19 11.46
C THR A 181 -10.20 -13.29 10.47
N LEU A 182 -11.44 -13.79 10.55
CA LEU A 182 -11.94 -14.82 9.65
C LEU A 182 -11.98 -14.33 8.19
N LYS A 183 -12.48 -13.11 7.94
CA LYS A 183 -12.53 -12.53 6.58
C LYS A 183 -11.14 -12.42 5.97
N ILE A 184 -10.17 -11.91 6.73
CA ILE A 184 -8.78 -11.76 6.28
C ILE A 184 -8.14 -13.12 6.05
N PHE A 185 -8.32 -14.06 6.98
CA PHE A 185 -7.81 -15.42 6.84
C PHE A 185 -8.37 -16.12 5.59
N VAL A 186 -9.70 -16.07 5.40
CA VAL A 186 -10.38 -16.63 4.22
C VAL A 186 -9.88 -15.98 2.94
N PHE A 187 -9.70 -14.66 2.91
CA PHE A 187 -9.15 -13.94 1.77
C PHE A 187 -7.75 -14.44 1.38
N PHE A 188 -6.84 -14.58 2.35
CA PHE A 188 -5.50 -15.10 2.09
C PHE A 188 -5.51 -16.56 1.66
N VAL A 189 -6.31 -17.42 2.31
CA VAL A 189 -6.43 -18.84 1.94
C VAL A 189 -6.92 -18.98 0.50
N ILE A 190 -8.00 -18.26 0.13
CA ILE A 190 -8.53 -18.28 -1.24
C ILE A 190 -7.47 -17.79 -2.21
N THR A 191 -6.79 -16.68 -1.91
CA THR A 191 -5.78 -16.09 -2.79
C THR A 191 -4.59 -17.03 -3.00
N ILE A 192 -4.11 -17.69 -1.95
CA ILE A 192 -3.01 -18.68 -2.05
C ILE A 192 -3.44 -19.88 -2.89
N LEU A 193 -4.63 -20.44 -2.64
CA LEU A 193 -5.15 -21.56 -3.43
C LEU A 193 -5.34 -21.19 -4.91
N LEU A 194 -5.85 -19.99 -5.18
CA LEU A 194 -6.00 -19.47 -6.54
C LEU A 194 -4.63 -19.31 -7.21
N SER A 195 -3.64 -18.78 -6.48
CA SER A 195 -2.28 -18.60 -6.97
C SER A 195 -1.62 -19.93 -7.33
N GLU A 196 -1.77 -20.96 -6.48
CA GLU A 196 -1.22 -22.28 -6.73
C GLU A 196 -1.92 -22.94 -7.93
N PHE A 197 -3.24 -22.77 -8.08
CA PHE A 197 -3.98 -23.25 -9.24
C PHE A 197 -3.55 -22.59 -10.56
N LEU A 198 -3.30 -21.27 -10.54
CA LEU A 198 -2.84 -20.51 -11.70
C LEU A 198 -1.39 -20.86 -12.09
N ILE A 199 -0.51 -21.06 -11.11
CA ILE A 199 0.94 -21.30 -11.31
C ILE A 199 1.24 -22.79 -11.60
N SER A 200 0.53 -23.73 -10.99
CA SER A 200 0.80 -25.16 -11.13
C SER A 200 0.13 -25.75 -12.39
N SER A 201 0.91 -25.95 -13.47
CA SER A 201 0.79 -26.92 -14.60
C SER A 201 -0.55 -27.12 -15.36
N LYS A 202 -1.72 -26.82 -14.79
CA LYS A 202 -3.04 -26.82 -15.44
C LYS A 202 -3.43 -25.44 -15.99
N GLY A 203 -2.80 -24.36 -15.50
CA GLY A 203 -2.97 -23.00 -16.03
C GLY A 203 -2.74 -22.89 -17.56
N PRO A 204 -1.61 -23.40 -18.10
CA PRO A 204 -1.33 -23.36 -19.54
C PRO A 204 -2.30 -24.19 -20.40
N LYS A 205 -2.94 -25.23 -19.83
CA LYS A 205 -3.91 -26.06 -20.54
C LYS A 205 -5.26 -25.36 -20.69
N ILE A 206 -5.67 -24.55 -19.71
CA ILE A 206 -6.95 -23.84 -19.73
C ILE A 206 -6.85 -22.56 -20.58
N THR A 207 -5.71 -21.85 -20.58
CA THR A 207 -5.49 -20.71 -21.49
C THR A 207 -5.51 -21.12 -22.96
N LYS A 208 -5.07 -22.33 -23.30
CA LYS A 208 -5.22 -22.86 -24.66
C LYS A 208 -6.69 -23.03 -25.08
N TYR A 209 -7.57 -23.45 -24.18
CA TYR A 209 -9.00 -23.58 -24.45
C TYR A 209 -9.74 -22.24 -24.65
N PHE A 210 -9.19 -21.13 -24.13
CA PHE A 210 -9.79 -19.79 -24.27
C PHE A 210 -9.19 -18.95 -25.41
N VAL A 211 -7.98 -19.27 -25.88
CA VAL A 211 -7.29 -18.52 -26.94
C VAL A 211 -7.40 -19.21 -28.31
N GLU A 212 -7.57 -20.53 -28.36
CA GLU A 212 -7.75 -21.31 -29.60
C GLU A 212 -9.21 -21.74 -29.83
N GLY A 213 -10.17 -21.11 -29.15
CA GLY A 213 -11.62 -21.30 -29.34
C GLY A 213 -12.26 -20.15 -30.11
#